data_AF-A0A5E7VVX6-F1
#
_entry.id   AF-A0A5E7VVX6-F1
#
_cell.length_a   1.000
_cell.length_b   1.000
_cell.length_c   1.000
_cell.angle_alpha   90.00
_cell.angle_beta   90.00
_cell.angle_gamma   90.00
#
_symmetry.space_group_name_H-M   'P 1'
#
loop_
_entity.id
_entity.type
_entity.pdbx_description
1 polymer ?
#
loop_
_entity_poly.entity_id
_entity_poly.type
_entity_poly.pdbx_seq_one_letter_code
_entity_poly.pdbx_strand_id
1 'polypeptide(L)'
;MLDFLRKLLHPSKNNDLSLENIDIKNTKDLEKLMRGLGPERAGVIMRKRALEGNLTCQLFFANGASLIPEADLTDSIRRDFEVFTKMAAENGDAGSQFNLALSLVKKVDSSQSYFSGDNFENLKQAKHWHQKAASQGFKPSIKSLKKLESVFDKI
;
A
#
# COMPACT_ATOMS: atom_id res chain seq x y z
N MET A 1 29.92 22.68 23.71
CA MET A 1 30.14 23.22 22.34
C MET A 1 30.94 22.25 21.46
N LEU A 2 32.09 21.71 21.92
CA LEU A 2 32.83 20.67 21.18
C LEU A 2 32.07 19.36 20.95
N ASP A 3 31.31 18.86 21.92
CA ASP A 3 30.51 17.63 21.74
C ASP A 3 29.37 17.77 20.71
N PHE A 4 28.83 18.98 20.58
CA PHE A 4 27.80 19.29 19.60
C PHE A 4 28.40 19.31 18.18
N LEU A 5 29.55 19.95 18.01
CA LEU A 5 30.32 19.96 16.75
C LEU A 5 30.84 18.56 16.37
N ARG A 6 31.23 17.74 17.35
CA ARG A 6 31.69 16.37 17.11
C ARG A 6 30.59 15.44 16.61
N LYS A 7 29.36 15.59 17.12
CA LYS A 7 28.16 14.89 16.60
C LYS A 7 27.73 15.37 15.21
N LEU A 8 28.01 16.63 14.88
CA LEU A 8 27.71 17.22 13.57
C LEU A 8 28.71 16.77 12.49
N LEU A 9 29.99 16.61 12.85
CA LEU A 9 31.07 16.22 11.92
C LEU A 9 31.27 14.70 11.82
N HIS A 10 30.81 13.95 12.83
CA HIS A 10 30.76 12.49 12.83
C HIS A 10 29.36 12.03 13.28
N PRO A 11 28.35 12.04 12.40
CA PRO A 11 27.16 11.22 12.64
C PRO A 11 27.67 9.79 12.87
N SER A 12 27.19 9.13 13.92
CA SER A 12 27.61 7.77 14.28
C SER A 12 27.30 6.81 13.12
N LYS A 13 28.23 6.68 12.18
CA LYS A 13 28.11 5.77 11.01
C LYS A 13 27.79 4.34 11.46
N ASN A 14 28.24 3.95 12.65
CA ASN A 14 27.98 2.63 13.22
C ASN A 14 26.50 2.42 13.61
N ASN A 15 25.82 3.45 14.15
CA ASN A 15 24.38 3.32 14.42
C ASN A 15 23.58 3.31 13.12
N ASP A 16 23.96 4.13 12.14
CA ASP A 16 23.28 4.21 10.84
C ASP A 16 23.34 2.87 10.09
N LEU A 17 24.53 2.27 9.96
CA LEU A 17 24.72 0.96 9.31
C LEU A 17 23.97 -0.17 10.03
N SER A 18 23.86 -0.11 11.37
CA SER A 18 23.09 -1.08 12.15
C SER A 18 21.58 -0.95 11.91
N LEU A 19 21.10 0.27 11.67
CA LEU A 19 19.69 0.54 11.39
C LEU A 19 19.33 0.23 9.94
N GLU A 20 20.24 0.44 8.98
CA GLU A 20 20.02 0.06 7.57
C GLU A 20 19.80 -1.45 7.38
N ASN A 21 20.38 -2.26 8.28
CA ASN A 21 20.26 -3.72 8.29
C ASN A 21 19.21 -4.22 9.28
N ILE A 22 18.36 -3.35 9.85
CA ILE A 22 17.31 -3.78 10.75
C ILE A 22 16.36 -4.76 10.04
N ASP A 23 15.96 -5.80 10.76
CA ASP A 23 14.91 -6.72 10.35
C ASP A 23 13.54 -6.11 10.69
N ILE A 24 12.79 -5.72 9.67
CA ILE A 24 11.52 -4.98 9.83
C ILE A 24 10.40 -6.00 9.95
N LYS A 25 9.90 -6.20 11.17
CA LYS A 25 8.83 -7.17 11.44
C LYS A 25 7.49 -6.50 11.68
N ASN A 26 7.51 -5.32 12.28
CA ASN A 26 6.29 -4.61 12.69
C ASN A 26 6.46 -3.09 12.59
N THR A 27 5.40 -2.36 12.91
CA THR A 27 5.36 -0.90 12.83
C THR A 27 6.34 -0.20 13.77
N LYS A 28 6.69 -0.79 14.92
CA LYS A 28 7.69 -0.21 15.83
C LYS A 28 9.09 -0.21 15.21
N ASP A 29 9.40 -1.21 14.38
CA ASP A 29 10.67 -1.26 13.65
C ASP A 29 10.72 -0.15 12.59
N LEU A 30 9.61 0.11 11.90
CA LEU A 30 9.48 1.24 10.97
C LEU A 30 9.67 2.58 11.69
N GLU A 31 9.00 2.77 12.84
CA GLU A 31 9.16 3.98 13.65
C GLU A 31 10.60 4.19 14.12
N LYS A 32 11.25 3.12 14.57
CA LYS A 32 12.66 3.15 14.98
C LYS A 32 13.56 3.54 13.81
N LEU A 33 13.33 2.96 12.63
CA LEU A 33 14.07 3.28 11.41
C LEU A 33 13.89 4.74 11.00
N MET A 34 12.64 5.23 10.96
CA MET A 34 12.31 6.62 10.61
C MET A 34 12.88 7.63 11.61
N ARG A 35 12.81 7.34 12.91
CA ARG A 35 13.40 8.20 13.96
C ARG A 35 14.92 8.23 13.90
N GLY A 36 15.55 7.10 13.56
CA GLY A 36 17.01 6.98 13.54
C GLY A 36 17.65 7.58 12.28
N LEU A 37 17.06 7.35 11.10
CA LEU A 37 17.64 7.75 9.81
C LEU A 37 16.95 8.96 9.15
N GLY A 38 15.81 9.39 9.70
CA GLY A 38 14.94 10.37 9.06
C GLY A 38 14.05 9.75 7.98
N PRO A 39 12.96 10.43 7.58
CA PRO A 39 11.94 9.88 6.69
C PRO A 39 12.46 9.61 5.27
N GLU A 40 13.39 10.42 4.75
CA GLU A 40 13.93 10.24 3.39
C GLU A 40 14.74 8.95 3.25
N ARG A 41 15.77 8.77 4.09
CA ARG A 41 16.61 7.56 4.08
C ARG A 41 15.81 6.32 4.48
N ALA A 42 14.98 6.41 5.51
CA ALA A 42 14.10 5.31 5.91
C ALA A 42 13.17 4.91 4.77
N GLY A 43 12.59 5.88 4.05
CA GLY A 43 11.71 5.64 2.91
C GLY A 43 12.40 4.86 1.78
N VAL A 44 13.65 5.18 1.46
CA VAL A 44 14.44 4.41 0.46
C VAL A 44 14.60 2.95 0.89
N ILE A 45 14.98 2.72 2.14
CA ILE A 45 15.17 1.37 2.70
C ILE A 45 13.85 0.61 2.71
N MET A 46 12.78 1.23 3.20
CA MET A 46 11.46 0.64 3.28
C MET A 46 10.93 0.23 1.90
N ARG A 47 11.11 1.07 0.86
CA ARG A 47 10.72 0.72 -0.52
C ARG A 47 11.49 -0.49 -1.02
N LYS A 48 12.80 -0.53 -0.81
CA LYS A 48 13.63 -1.69 -1.18
C LYS A 48 13.11 -2.96 -0.51
N ARG A 49 12.88 -2.93 0.81
CA ARG A 49 12.36 -4.09 1.55
C ARG A 49 10.95 -4.48 1.10
N ALA A 50 10.09 -3.52 0.79
CA ALA A 50 8.76 -3.79 0.27
C ALA A 50 8.80 -4.52 -1.09
N LEU A 51 9.70 -4.10 -1.99
CA LEU A 51 9.97 -4.77 -3.27
C LEU A 51 10.54 -6.18 -3.09
N GLU A 52 11.33 -6.40 -2.04
CA GLU A 52 11.86 -7.72 -1.64
C GLU A 52 10.81 -8.61 -0.95
N GLY A 53 9.57 -8.14 -0.77
CA GLY A 53 8.47 -8.94 -0.22
C GLY A 53 8.17 -8.70 1.26
N ASN A 54 8.80 -7.72 1.91
CA ASN A 54 8.48 -7.39 3.30
C ASN A 54 7.07 -6.81 3.42
N LEU A 55 6.14 -7.62 3.95
CA LEU A 55 4.72 -7.25 4.07
C LEU A 55 4.51 -6.00 4.92
N THR A 56 5.24 -5.83 6.02
CA THR A 56 5.11 -4.64 6.88
C THR A 56 5.44 -3.35 6.12
N CYS A 57 6.47 -3.36 5.29
CA CYS A 57 6.79 -2.23 4.42
C CYS A 57 5.75 -2.05 3.30
N GLN A 58 5.25 -3.13 2.69
CA GLN A 58 4.20 -3.04 1.67
C GLN A 58 2.93 -2.39 2.25
N LEU A 59 2.50 -2.83 3.43
CA LEU A 59 1.32 -2.29 4.11
C LEU A 59 1.50 -0.83 4.52
N PHE A 60 2.73 -0.41 4.85
CA PHE A 60 3.00 1.00 5.13
C PHE A 60 2.65 1.88 3.92
N PHE A 61 3.14 1.52 2.73
CA PHE A 61 2.86 2.30 1.52
C PHE A 61 1.43 2.09 0.99
N ALA A 62 0.87 0.89 1.11
CA ALA A 62 -0.51 0.59 0.71
C ALA A 62 -1.55 1.38 1.51
N ASN A 63 -1.24 1.77 2.75
CA ASN A 63 -2.14 2.57 3.58
C ASN A 63 -1.77 4.06 3.63
N GLY A 64 -0.50 4.40 3.38
CA GLY A 64 0.02 5.75 3.56
C GLY A 64 -0.68 6.82 2.72
N ALA A 65 -1.04 6.52 1.47
CA ALA A 65 -1.73 7.49 0.61
C ALA A 65 -3.10 7.93 1.15
N SER A 66 -3.78 7.07 1.93
CA SER A 66 -5.08 7.42 2.53
C SER A 66 -4.98 8.44 3.66
N LEU A 67 -3.76 8.72 4.15
CA LEU A 67 -3.49 9.68 5.23
C LEU A 67 -3.08 11.06 4.69
N ILE A 68 -2.93 11.19 3.37
CA ILE A 68 -2.40 12.39 2.72
C ILE A 68 -3.55 13.07 1.95
N PRO A 69 -3.77 14.39 2.14
CA PRO A 69 -4.74 15.11 1.34
C PRO A 69 -4.46 14.96 -0.16
N GLU A 70 -5.51 14.88 -0.98
CA GLU A 70 -5.38 14.68 -2.42
C GLU A 70 -4.48 15.74 -3.09
N ALA A 71 -4.51 16.99 -2.59
CA ALA A 71 -3.68 18.09 -3.05
C ALA A 71 -2.17 17.88 -2.81
N ASP A 72 -1.81 17.05 -1.82
CA ASP A 72 -0.43 16.77 -1.41
C ASP A 72 0.07 15.42 -1.96
N LEU A 73 -0.75 14.67 -2.70
CA LEU A 73 -0.38 13.40 -3.30
C LEU A 73 0.53 13.59 -4.53
N THR A 74 1.82 13.36 -4.32
CA THR A 74 2.81 13.29 -5.41
C THR A 74 2.65 12.01 -6.24
N ASP A 75 3.13 12.03 -7.48
CA ASP A 75 3.14 10.85 -8.36
C ASP A 75 3.90 9.68 -7.76
N SER A 76 4.95 9.96 -6.98
CA SER A 76 5.70 8.91 -6.26
C SER A 76 4.82 8.22 -5.23
N ILE A 77 4.02 8.97 -4.46
CA ILE A 77 3.13 8.40 -3.45
C ILE A 77 2.01 7.59 -4.11
N ARG A 78 1.44 8.09 -5.21
CA ARG A 78 0.43 7.36 -5.99
C ARG A 78 0.99 6.04 -6.52
N ARG A 79 2.19 6.08 -7.09
CA ARG A 79 2.87 4.87 -7.59
C ARG A 79 3.17 3.88 -6.47
N ASP A 80 3.70 4.36 -5.33
CA ASP A 80 3.95 3.51 -4.17
C ASP A 80 2.65 2.85 -3.69
N PHE A 81 1.56 3.61 -3.58
CA PHE A 81 0.24 3.08 -3.21
C PHE A 81 -0.21 1.99 -4.19
N GLU A 82 -0.16 2.23 -5.49
CA GLU A 82 -0.60 1.26 -6.50
C GLU A 82 0.23 -0.03 -6.47
N VAL A 83 1.56 0.09 -6.50
CA VAL A 83 2.49 -1.05 -6.52
C VAL A 83 2.35 -1.86 -5.24
N PHE A 84 2.46 -1.21 -4.08
CA PHE A 84 2.50 -1.93 -2.82
C PHE A 84 1.13 -2.42 -2.34
N THR A 85 0.03 -1.77 -2.75
CA THR A 85 -1.33 -2.35 -2.58
C THR A 85 -1.45 -3.66 -3.35
N LYS A 86 -0.98 -3.70 -4.60
CA LYS A 86 -1.01 -4.94 -5.40
C LYS A 86 -0.17 -6.04 -4.75
N MET A 87 1.07 -5.74 -4.35
CA MET A 87 1.95 -6.72 -3.72
C MET A 87 1.39 -7.22 -2.38
N ALA A 88 0.88 -6.35 -1.52
CA ALA A 88 0.26 -6.74 -0.25
C ALA A 88 -1.00 -7.60 -0.48
N ALA A 89 -1.81 -7.27 -1.49
CA ALA A 89 -2.99 -8.05 -1.86
C ALA A 89 -2.62 -9.47 -2.34
N GLU A 90 -1.56 -9.58 -3.14
CA GLU A 90 -0.99 -10.85 -3.60
C GLU A 90 -0.43 -11.68 -2.44
N ASN A 91 0.14 -11.02 -1.43
CA ASN A 91 0.60 -11.62 -0.17
C ASN A 91 -0.54 -11.96 0.81
N GLY A 92 -1.80 -11.76 0.43
CA GLY A 92 -2.96 -12.20 1.21
C GLY A 92 -3.60 -11.15 2.09
N ASP A 93 -3.09 -9.92 2.15
CA ASP A 93 -3.68 -8.88 3.00
C ASP A 93 -5.09 -8.50 2.53
N ALA A 94 -6.10 -8.77 3.37
CA ALA A 94 -7.50 -8.58 3.02
C ALA A 94 -7.87 -7.10 2.78
N GLY A 95 -7.23 -6.17 3.49
CA GLY A 95 -7.44 -4.73 3.31
C GLY A 95 -6.91 -4.25 1.94
N SER A 96 -5.72 -4.70 1.56
CA SER A 96 -5.11 -4.41 0.27
C SER A 96 -5.86 -5.07 -0.88
N GLN A 97 -6.37 -6.29 -0.70
CA GLN A 97 -7.27 -6.94 -1.66
C GLN A 97 -8.55 -6.13 -1.88
N PHE A 98 -9.16 -5.60 -0.82
CA PHE A 98 -10.29 -4.69 -0.92
C PHE A 98 -9.93 -3.39 -1.65
N ASN A 99 -8.79 -2.77 -1.32
CA ASN A 99 -8.35 -1.53 -1.97
C ASN A 99 -8.05 -1.73 -3.46
N LEU A 100 -7.44 -2.86 -3.83
CA LEU A 100 -7.21 -3.22 -5.22
C LEU A 100 -8.53 -3.44 -5.98
N ALA A 101 -9.53 -4.06 -5.35
CA ALA A 101 -10.85 -4.19 -5.94
C ALA A 101 -11.50 -2.81 -6.17
N LEU A 102 -11.39 -1.90 -5.21
CA LEU A 102 -11.93 -0.54 -5.37
C LEU A 102 -11.23 0.25 -6.48
N SER A 103 -9.92 0.11 -6.64
CA SER A 103 -9.19 0.82 -7.70
C SER A 103 -9.62 0.34 -9.09
N LEU A 104 -9.92 -0.95 -9.24
CA LEU A 104 -10.47 -1.52 -10.47
C LEU A 104 -11.90 -1.02 -10.73
N VAL A 105 -12.77 -0.96 -9.72
CA VAL A 105 -14.13 -0.39 -9.87
C VAL A 105 -14.07 1.08 -10.27
N LYS A 106 -13.14 1.87 -9.74
CA LYS A 106 -12.98 3.29 -10.12
C LYS A 106 -12.58 3.50 -11.58
N LYS A 107 -11.97 2.50 -12.23
CA LYS A 107 -11.61 2.55 -13.66
C LYS A 107 -12.81 2.30 -14.58
N VAL A 108 -13.93 1.81 -14.03
CA VAL A 108 -15.14 1.53 -14.81
C VAL A 108 -15.88 2.83 -15.08
N ASP A 109 -15.98 3.21 -16.35
CA ASP A 109 -16.85 4.31 -16.76
C ASP A 109 -18.32 3.89 -16.60
N SER A 110 -18.95 4.39 -15.53
CA SER A 110 -20.35 4.13 -15.19
C SER A 110 -21.34 5.07 -15.90
N SER A 111 -20.85 6.03 -16.70
CA SER A 111 -21.71 6.93 -17.48
C SER A 111 -22.24 6.28 -18.77
N GLN A 112 -21.63 5.18 -19.21
CA GLN A 112 -22.05 4.44 -20.39
C GLN A 112 -23.28 3.59 -20.07
N SER A 113 -24.21 3.50 -21.03
CA SER A 113 -25.38 2.63 -20.94
C SER A 113 -25.03 1.13 -21.09
N TYR A 114 -23.80 0.82 -21.52
CA TYR A 114 -23.27 -0.53 -21.66
C TYR A 114 -21.79 -0.56 -21.24
N PHE A 115 -21.34 -1.69 -20.68
CA PHE A 115 -19.94 -1.88 -20.34
C PHE A 115 -19.12 -2.26 -21.59
N SER A 116 -18.03 -1.53 -21.83
CA SER A 116 -16.99 -1.95 -22.75
C SER A 116 -16.31 -3.24 -22.26
N GLY A 117 -15.55 -3.91 -23.13
CA GLY A 117 -14.75 -5.09 -22.75
C GLY A 117 -13.81 -4.82 -21.56
N ASP A 118 -13.15 -3.66 -21.57
CA ASP A 118 -12.25 -3.24 -20.49
C ASP A 118 -13.00 -2.98 -19.17
N ASN A 119 -14.18 -2.36 -19.23
CA ASN A 119 -15.03 -2.16 -18.06
C ASN A 119 -15.44 -3.50 -17.45
N PHE A 120 -15.86 -4.45 -18.28
CA PHE A 120 -16.27 -5.78 -17.84
C PHE A 120 -15.10 -6.56 -17.22
N GLU A 121 -13.91 -6.46 -17.79
CA GLU A 121 -12.71 -7.10 -17.25
C GLU A 121 -12.29 -6.49 -15.90
N ASN A 122 -12.34 -5.16 -15.78
CA ASN A 122 -12.11 -4.49 -14.50
C ASN A 122 -13.11 -4.94 -13.42
N LEU A 123 -14.40 -5.08 -13.76
CA LEU A 123 -15.42 -5.58 -12.82
C LEU A 123 -15.16 -7.03 -12.41
N LYS A 124 -14.75 -7.90 -13.34
CA LYS A 124 -14.40 -9.29 -13.05
C LYS A 124 -13.22 -9.39 -12.09
N GLN A 125 -12.15 -8.64 -12.35
CA GLN A 125 -10.99 -8.60 -11.47
C GLN A 125 -11.36 -8.01 -10.10
N ALA A 126 -12.19 -6.96 -10.05
CA ALA A 126 -12.67 -6.41 -8.78
C ALA A 126 -13.47 -7.44 -7.98
N LYS A 127 -14.35 -8.21 -8.64
CA LYS A 127 -15.10 -9.31 -8.02
C LYS A 127 -14.16 -10.34 -7.43
N HIS A 128 -13.15 -10.79 -8.18
CA HIS A 128 -12.14 -11.74 -7.72
C HIS A 128 -11.42 -11.27 -6.45
N TRP A 129 -10.95 -10.02 -6.43
CA TRP A 129 -10.26 -9.47 -5.26
C TRP A 129 -11.19 -9.28 -4.05
N HIS A 130 -12.44 -8.85 -4.27
CA HIS A 130 -13.43 -8.84 -3.18
C HIS A 130 -13.74 -10.24 -2.65
N GLN A 131 -13.81 -11.26 -3.51
CA GLN A 131 -14.00 -12.65 -3.07
C GLN A 131 -12.86 -13.13 -2.18
N LYS A 132 -11.60 -12.84 -2.54
CA LYS A 132 -10.42 -13.17 -1.71
C LYS A 132 -10.44 -12.49 -0.35
N ALA A 133 -10.81 -11.22 -0.28
CA ALA A 133 -10.92 -10.51 1.00
C ALA A 133 -12.13 -10.99 1.81
N ALA A 134 -13.25 -11.27 1.15
CA ALA A 134 -14.49 -11.76 1.77
C ALA A 134 -14.33 -13.17 2.37
N SER A 135 -13.57 -14.06 1.72
CA SER A 135 -13.28 -15.40 2.26
C SER A 135 -12.48 -15.36 3.56
N GLN A 136 -11.74 -14.27 3.81
CA GLN A 136 -11.05 -13.98 5.07
C GLN A 136 -11.96 -13.28 6.10
N GLY A 137 -13.25 -13.08 5.80
CA GLY A 137 -14.21 -12.41 6.68
C GLY A 137 -14.17 -10.88 6.61
N PHE A 138 -13.50 -10.28 5.62
CA PHE A 138 -13.41 -8.82 5.51
C PHE A 138 -14.75 -8.19 5.13
N LYS A 139 -15.47 -7.67 6.13
CA LYS A 139 -16.85 -7.15 6.02
C LYS A 139 -17.06 -6.13 4.90
N PRO A 140 -16.14 -5.16 4.65
CA PRO A 140 -16.30 -4.24 3.54
C PRO A 140 -16.37 -4.96 2.18
N SER A 141 -15.55 -5.98 1.96
CA SER A 141 -15.58 -6.78 0.73
C SER A 141 -16.84 -7.62 0.60
N ILE A 142 -17.35 -8.20 1.69
CA ILE A 142 -18.64 -8.93 1.66
C ILE A 142 -19.77 -8.00 1.18
N LYS A 143 -19.80 -6.76 1.68
CA LYS A 143 -20.81 -5.77 1.27
C LYS A 143 -20.65 -5.34 -0.18
N SER A 144 -19.41 -5.10 -0.63
CA SER A 144 -19.13 -4.71 -2.02
C SER A 144 -19.42 -5.84 -3.01
N LEU A 145 -19.12 -7.09 -2.65
CA LEU A 145 -19.37 -8.26 -3.50
C LEU A 145 -20.86 -8.41 -3.83
N LYS A 146 -21.74 -8.28 -2.83
CA LYS A 146 -23.20 -8.29 -3.04
C LYS A 146 -23.68 -7.24 -4.05
N LYS A 147 -23.06 -6.05 -4.02
CA LYS A 147 -23.39 -4.98 -4.99
C LYS A 147 -22.91 -5.35 -6.39
N LEU A 148 -21.69 -5.85 -6.52
CA LEU A 148 -21.13 -6.26 -7.80
C LEU A 148 -21.92 -7.41 -8.43
N GLU A 149 -22.33 -8.40 -7.64
CA GLU A 149 -23.16 -9.51 -8.12
C GLU A 149 -24.46 -9.00 -8.76
N SER A 150 -25.13 -8.03 -8.12
CA SER A 150 -26.33 -7.41 -8.70
C SER A 150 -26.10 -6.65 -10.01
N VAL A 151 -24.86 -6.24 -10.31
CA VAL A 151 -24.50 -5.65 -11.61
C VAL A 151 -24.37 -6.74 -12.66
N PHE A 152 -23.70 -7.84 -12.34
CA PHE A 152 -23.54 -8.98 -13.24
C PHE A 152 -24.87 -9.68 -13.57
N ASP A 153 -25.82 -9.72 -12.64
CA ASP A 153 -27.13 -10.33 -12.86
C ASP A 153 -28.01 -9.53 -13.84
N LYS A 154 -27.64 -8.29 -14.18
CA LYS A 154 -28.39 -7.38 -15.07
C LYS A 154 -27.81 -7.29 -16.49
N ILE A 155 -26.69 -7.95 -16.74
CA ILE A 155 -26.01 -7.99 -18.05
C ILE A 155 -26.38 -9.31 -18.72
#